data_AF-A0A8X6URI8-F1
#
_entry.id   AF-A0A8X6URI8-F1
#
_cell.length_a   1.000
_cell.length_b   1.000
_cell.length_c   1.000
_cell.angle_alpha   90.00
_cell.angle_beta   90.00
_cell.angle_gamma   90.00
#
_symmetry.space_group_name_H-M   'P 1'
#
loop_
_entity.id
_entity.type
_entity.pdbx_description
1 polymer ?
#
loop_
_entity_poly.entity_id
_entity_poly.type
_entity_poly.pdbx_seq_one_letter_code
_entity_poly.pdbx_strand_id
1 'polypeptide(L)'
;MCHFQETLWAEDPECKKMPVNTAAVSGIMKIDGGIANLEEFLSTLDIPPLSSNTYQKEHDNIATAWEKVAENEMYCATMEEKHSAVQAGEVGGDGIPMLTVVVDGLLGQEII
;
A
#
# COMPACT_ATOMS: atom_id res chain seq x y z
N MET A 1 2.78 28.57 -43.81
CA MET A 1 1.99 28.00 -42.69
C MET A 1 2.78 28.30 -41.44
N CYS A 2 2.40 29.37 -40.75
CA CYS A 2 3.14 29.93 -39.62
C CYS A 2 2.14 29.94 -38.46
N HIS A 3 2.57 29.60 -37.24
CA HIS A 3 1.79 29.63 -35.99
C HIS A 3 1.03 28.36 -35.55
N PHE A 4 1.43 27.15 -35.95
CA PHE A 4 0.95 25.95 -35.25
C PHE A 4 1.78 25.75 -33.96
N GLN A 5 1.14 25.91 -32.80
CA GLN A 5 1.67 25.52 -31.49
C GLN A 5 0.81 24.37 -30.97
N GLU A 6 1.44 23.25 -30.70
CA GLU A 6 0.83 22.11 -30.03
C GLU A 6 1.46 21.95 -28.66
N THR A 7 0.62 21.87 -27.62
CA THR A 7 1.06 21.69 -26.25
C THR A 7 0.94 20.21 -25.91
N LEU A 8 2.08 19.56 -25.76
CA LEU A 8 2.18 18.18 -25.27
C LEU A 8 2.36 18.23 -23.75
N TRP A 9 1.50 17.52 -23.03
CA TRP A 9 1.61 17.38 -21.58
C TRP A 9 2.22 16.02 -21.24
N ALA A 10 3.17 15.99 -20.30
CA ALA A 10 3.73 14.73 -19.78
C ALA A 10 2.74 13.99 -18.87
N GLU A 11 1.81 14.72 -18.27
CA GLU A 11 0.76 14.22 -17.39
C GLU A 11 -0.56 14.91 -17.73
N ASP A 12 -1.68 14.24 -17.45
CA ASP A 12 -3.00 14.83 -17.62
C ASP A 12 -3.17 16.06 -16.71
N PRO A 13 -3.39 17.27 -17.27
CA PRO A 13 -3.53 18.49 -16.50
C PRO A 13 -4.81 18.52 -15.64
N GLU A 14 -5.82 17.73 -15.99
CA GLU A 14 -7.09 17.65 -15.26
C GLU A 14 -7.08 16.57 -14.17
N CYS A 15 -6.01 15.76 -14.10
CA CYS A 15 -5.89 14.70 -13.12
C CYS A 15 -5.78 15.30 -11.71
N LYS A 16 -6.70 14.91 -10.82
CA LYS A 16 -6.66 15.30 -9.41
C LYS A 16 -5.42 14.68 -8.75
N LYS A 17 -4.37 15.48 -8.63
CA LYS A 17 -3.11 15.04 -8.01
C LYS A 17 -3.28 14.91 -6.50
N MET A 18 -2.61 13.91 -5.95
CA MET A 18 -2.42 13.78 -4.51
C MET A 18 -1.63 15.00 -4.00
N PRO A 19 -1.95 15.55 -2.81
CA PRO A 19 -1.14 16.62 -2.21
C PRO A 19 0.33 16.20 -2.09
N VAL A 20 1.26 17.12 -2.34
CA VAL A 20 2.69 16.80 -2.47
C VAL A 20 3.27 16.11 -1.23
N ASN A 21 2.89 16.53 -0.03
CA ASN A 21 3.36 15.92 1.21
C ASN A 21 2.83 14.49 1.36
N THR A 22 1.53 14.28 1.10
CA THR A 22 0.93 12.95 1.09
C THR A 22 1.60 12.06 0.04
N ALA A 23 1.95 12.61 -1.12
CA ALA A 23 2.63 11.88 -2.17
C ALA A 23 4.06 11.47 -1.79
N ALA A 24 4.82 12.38 -1.19
CA ALA A 24 6.17 12.10 -0.72
C ALA A 24 6.17 11.03 0.39
N VAL A 25 5.26 11.16 1.36
CA VAL A 25 5.12 10.20 2.47
C VAL A 25 4.61 8.84 1.96
N SER A 26 3.64 8.82 1.04
CA SER A 26 3.17 7.58 0.41
C SER A 26 4.28 6.88 -0.38
N GLY A 27 5.10 7.65 -1.10
CA GLY A 27 6.23 7.12 -1.85
C GLY A 27 7.30 6.49 -0.97
N ILE A 28 7.68 7.15 0.14
CA ILE A 28 8.69 6.60 1.05
C ILE A 28 8.16 5.36 1.80
N MET A 29 6.91 5.38 2.27
CA MET A 29 6.29 4.24 2.94
C MET A 29 6.19 3.02 2.00
N LYS A 30 5.94 3.24 0.71
CA LYS A 30 5.85 2.16 -0.29
C LYS A 30 7.16 1.40 -0.47
N ILE A 31 8.30 2.01 -0.16
CA ILE A 31 9.61 1.37 -0.18
C ILE A 31 10.08 1.00 1.23
N ASP A 32 9.15 0.86 2.17
CA ASP A 32 9.38 0.56 3.59
C ASP A 32 10.33 1.55 4.29
N GLY A 33 10.40 2.78 3.78
CA GLY A 33 11.21 3.85 4.34
C GLY A 33 10.44 4.71 5.35
N GLY A 34 11.19 5.30 6.29
CA GLY A 34 10.65 6.20 7.31
C GLY A 34 10.98 7.68 7.07
N ILE A 35 10.66 8.53 8.06
CA ILE A 35 10.93 9.97 8.01
C ILE A 35 12.40 10.28 7.73
N ALA A 36 13.34 9.57 8.35
CA ALA A 36 14.78 9.78 8.14
C ALA A 36 15.20 9.53 6.68
N ASN A 37 14.65 8.50 6.04
CA ASN A 37 14.93 8.21 4.63
C ASN A 37 14.34 9.30 3.71
N LEU A 38 13.15 9.81 4.05
CA LEU A 38 12.54 10.90 3.31
C LEU A 38 13.32 12.21 3.47
N GLU A 39 13.79 12.51 4.69
CA GLU A 39 14.64 13.67 4.97
C GLU A 39 15.95 13.61 4.17
N GLU A 40 16.60 12.46 4.10
CA GLU A 40 17.81 12.25 3.30
C GLU A 40 17.53 12.48 1.80
N PHE A 41 16.45 11.89 1.28
CA PHE A 41 16.06 12.03 -0.11
C PHE A 41 15.76 13.49 -0.50
N LEU A 42 14.98 14.20 0.32
CA LEU A 42 14.64 15.61 0.09
C LEU A 42 15.87 16.50 0.20
N SER A 43 16.75 16.25 1.17
CA SER A 43 17.99 17.01 1.35
C SER A 43 18.92 16.86 0.14
N THR A 44 18.99 15.67 -0.46
CA THR A 44 19.79 15.42 -1.68
C THR A 44 19.27 16.24 -2.89
N LEU A 45 17.98 16.59 -2.88
CA LEU A 45 17.33 17.39 -3.91
C LEU A 45 17.25 18.88 -3.57
N ASP A 46 17.87 19.33 -2.47
CA ASP A 46 17.76 20.70 -1.93
C ASP A 46 16.31 21.13 -1.66
N ILE A 47 15.46 20.18 -1.26
CA ILE A 47 14.08 20.42 -0.86
C ILE A 47 14.00 20.42 0.68
N PRO A 48 13.37 21.43 1.31
CA PRO A 48 13.20 21.44 2.76
C PRO A 48 12.48 20.18 3.26
N PRO A 49 12.98 19.52 4.31
CA PRO A 49 12.34 18.34 4.87
C PRO A 49 10.99 18.69 5.50
N LEU A 50 10.12 17.68 5.59
CA LEU A 50 8.87 17.77 6.31
C LEU A 50 9.13 17.90 7.81
N SER A 51 8.30 18.68 8.52
CA SER A 51 8.31 18.62 9.98
C SER A 51 7.83 17.25 10.45
N SER A 52 8.33 16.76 11.58
CA SER A 52 7.88 15.48 12.16
C SER A 52 6.36 15.40 12.34
N ASN A 53 5.73 16.50 12.79
CA ASN A 53 4.27 16.57 12.93
C ASN A 53 3.55 16.44 11.59
N THR A 54 4.07 17.06 10.53
CA THR A 54 3.50 16.95 9.18
C THR A 54 3.66 15.54 8.64
N TYR A 55 4.84 14.95 8.78
CA TYR A 55 5.10 13.57 8.38
C TYR A 55 4.13 12.61 9.08
N GLN A 56 4.02 12.68 10.41
CA GLN A 56 3.18 11.79 11.19
C GLN A 56 1.71 11.89 10.76
N LYS A 57 1.21 13.11 10.56
CA LYS A 57 -0.17 13.32 10.09
C LYS A 57 -0.45 12.65 8.75
N GLU A 58 0.45 12.82 7.77
CA GLU A 58 0.28 12.22 6.45
C GLU A 58 0.48 10.69 6.50
N HIS A 59 1.45 10.22 7.27
CA HIS A 59 1.68 8.80 7.55
C HIS A 59 0.42 8.13 8.11
N ASP A 60 -0.18 8.70 9.16
CA ASP A 60 -1.35 8.11 9.81
C ASP A 60 -2.57 8.08 8.90
N ASN A 61 -2.74 9.12 8.08
CA ASN A 61 -3.79 9.16 7.06
C ASN A 61 -3.63 8.01 6.05
N ILE A 62 -2.41 7.76 5.57
CA ILE A 62 -2.10 6.68 4.63
C ILE A 62 -2.24 5.31 5.32
N ALA A 63 -1.67 5.15 6.50
CA ALA A 63 -1.69 3.92 7.27
C ALA A 63 -3.13 3.48 7.61
N THR A 64 -3.98 4.43 8.00
CA THR A 64 -5.40 4.16 8.28
C THR A 64 -6.14 3.67 7.02
N ALA A 65 -5.83 4.25 5.86
CA ALA A 65 -6.41 3.79 4.60
C ALA A 65 -5.93 2.38 4.25
N TRP A 66 -4.64 2.07 4.46
CA TRP A 66 -4.08 0.74 4.25
C TRP A 66 -4.66 -0.31 5.19
N GLU A 67 -4.78 0.00 6.48
CA GLU A 67 -5.38 -0.90 7.48
C GLU A 67 -6.80 -1.28 7.08
N LYS A 68 -7.62 -0.28 6.70
CA LYS A 68 -8.99 -0.52 6.25
C LYS A 68 -9.07 -1.41 5.01
N VAL A 69 -8.17 -1.20 4.05
CA VAL A 69 -8.10 -2.04 2.84
C VAL A 69 -7.67 -3.45 3.22
N ALA A 70 -6.61 -3.60 4.03
CA ALA A 70 -6.13 -4.90 4.47
C ALA A 70 -7.20 -5.70 5.22
N GLU A 71 -7.93 -5.07 6.13
CA GLU A 71 -9.06 -5.71 6.85
C GLU A 71 -10.14 -6.20 5.87
N ASN A 72 -10.52 -5.36 4.90
CA ASN A 72 -11.54 -5.73 3.91
C ASN A 72 -11.06 -6.88 3.01
N GLU A 73 -9.82 -6.82 2.52
CA GLU A 73 -9.24 -7.89 1.69
C GLU A 73 -9.13 -9.21 2.47
N MET A 74 -8.70 -9.16 3.73
CA MET A 74 -8.66 -10.36 4.60
C MET A 74 -10.05 -10.95 4.79
N TYR A 75 -11.08 -10.12 4.99
CA TYR A 75 -12.45 -10.59 5.10
C TYR A 75 -12.95 -11.23 3.80
N CYS A 76 -12.71 -10.59 2.66
CA CYS A 76 -13.07 -11.12 1.35
C CYS A 76 -12.38 -12.46 1.06
N ALA A 77 -11.06 -12.54 1.31
CA ALA A 77 -10.30 -13.77 1.20
C ALA A 77 -10.88 -14.88 2.10
N THR A 78 -11.15 -14.57 3.37
CA THR A 78 -11.75 -15.53 4.31
C THR A 78 -13.07 -16.10 3.78
N MET A 79 -13.91 -15.27 3.15
CA MET A 79 -15.19 -15.72 2.59
C MET A 79 -15.02 -16.63 1.38
N GLU A 80 -14.07 -16.32 0.50
CA GLU A 80 -13.74 -17.14 -0.68
C GLU A 80 -13.10 -18.48 -0.28
N GLU A 81 -12.18 -18.43 0.67
CA GLU A 81 -11.52 -19.58 1.27
C GLU A 81 -12.53 -20.52 1.94
N LYS A 82 -13.44 -19.96 2.75
CA LYS A 82 -14.53 -20.72 3.37
C LYS A 82 -15.41 -21.41 2.32
N HIS A 83 -15.77 -20.69 1.26
CA HIS A 83 -16.60 -21.24 0.20
C HIS A 83 -15.91 -22.42 -0.49
N SER A 84 -14.61 -22.27 -0.80
CA SER A 84 -13.79 -23.28 -1.45
C SER A 84 -13.64 -24.55 -0.59
N ALA A 85 -13.35 -24.39 0.71
CA ALA A 85 -13.21 -25.51 1.64
C ALA A 85 -14.51 -26.32 1.79
N VAL A 86 -15.67 -25.65 1.85
CA VAL A 86 -16.98 -26.34 1.89
C VAL A 86 -17.24 -27.12 0.60
N GLN A 87 -16.91 -26.57 -0.57
CA GLN A 87 -17.08 -27.27 -1.84
C GLN A 87 -16.17 -28.50 -1.96
N ALA A 88 -14.95 -28.41 -1.42
CA ALA A 88 -13.98 -29.50 -1.41
C ALA A 88 -14.32 -30.60 -0.37
N GLY A 89 -15.30 -30.37 0.50
CA GLY A 89 -15.60 -31.26 1.63
C GLY A 89 -14.55 -31.22 2.73
N GLU A 90 -13.69 -30.20 2.73
CA GLU A 90 -12.63 -29.96 3.71
C GLU A 90 -13.21 -29.28 4.95
N VAL A 91 -14.11 -29.98 5.63
CA VAL A 91 -14.81 -29.50 6.82
C VAL A 91 -14.43 -30.39 7.99
N GLY A 92 -13.96 -29.78 9.07
CA GLY A 92 -13.60 -30.47 10.31
C GLY A 92 -14.80 -31.19 10.94
N GLY A 93 -14.52 -32.08 11.90
CA GLY A 93 -15.57 -32.83 12.63
C GLY A 93 -16.53 -31.94 13.44
N ASP A 94 -16.18 -30.67 13.64
CA ASP A 94 -16.95 -29.61 14.29
C ASP A 94 -17.74 -28.73 13.30
N GLY A 95 -17.63 -28.99 11.99
CA GLY A 95 -18.30 -28.22 10.95
C GLY A 95 -17.54 -26.97 10.51
N ILE A 96 -16.30 -26.75 10.97
CA ILE A 96 -15.48 -25.60 10.59
C ILE A 96 -14.73 -25.91 9.28
N PRO A 97 -14.86 -25.06 8.24
CA PRO A 97 -14.10 -25.24 7.00
C PRO A 97 -12.61 -25.05 7.25
N MET A 98 -11.81 -25.99 6.75
CA MET A 98 -10.37 -26.05 6.95
C MET A 98 -9.65 -25.51 5.71
N LEU A 99 -8.55 -24.78 5.91
CA LEU A 99 -7.72 -24.27 4.84
C LEU A 99 -6.33 -24.85 4.94
N THR A 100 -5.86 -25.44 3.84
CA THR A 100 -4.50 -25.95 3.74
C THR A 100 -3.57 -24.80 3.40
N VAL A 101 -2.82 -24.33 4.40
CA VAL A 101 -1.73 -23.38 4.18
C VAL A 101 -0.49 -24.15 3.73
N VAL A 102 -0.12 -24.02 2.46
CA VAL A 102 1.13 -24.56 1.93
C VAL A 102 2.19 -23.45 2.01
N VAL A 103 3.11 -23.57 2.96
CA VAL A 103 4.25 -22.66 3.07
C VAL A 103 5.38 -23.22 2.20
N ASP A 104 5.61 -22.61 1.03
CA ASP A 104 6.85 -22.84 0.28
C ASP A 104 7.97 -22.10 1.00
N GLY A 105 8.68 -22.83 1.86
CA GLY A 105 9.75 -22.31 2.70
C GLY A 105 10.99 -21.95 1.88
N LEU A 106 10.92 -20.84 1.16
CA LEU A 106 12.07 -20.14 0.58
C LEU A 106 12.15 -18.74 1.18
N LEU A 107 12.44 -18.72 2.48
CA LEU A 107 13.44 -17.89 3.18
C LEU A 107 13.18 -18.10 4.67
N GLY A 108 14.20 -18.62 5.37
CA GLY A 108 14.09 -18.95 6.80
C GLY A 108 13.81 -17.72 7.64
N GLN A 109 12.60 -17.63 8.18
CA GLN A 109 12.33 -16.95 9.44
C GLN A 109 11.10 -17.58 10.09
N GLU A 110 11.32 -18.09 11.29
CA GLU A 110 10.30 -18.67 12.16
C GLU A 110 9.23 -17.62 12.45
N ILE A 111 7.99 -17.92 12.09
CA ILE A 111 6.82 -17.23 12.63
C ILE A 111 6.30 -18.11 13.76
N ILE A 112 6.46 -17.61 15.00
CA ILE A 112 5.86 -18.16 16.22
C ILE A 112 4.49 -17.52 16.40
#